data_AF-A0A8J4BNL5-F1
#
_entry.id   AF-A0A8J4BNL5-F1
#
_cell.length_a   1.000
_cell.length_b   1.000
_cell.length_c   1.000
_cell.angle_alpha   90.00
_cell.angle_beta   90.00
_cell.angle_gamma   90.00
#
_symmetry.space_group_name_H-M   'P 1'
#
loop_
_entity.id
_entity.type
_entity.pdbx_description
1 polymer ?
#
loop_
_entity_poly.entity_id
_entity_poly.type
_entity_poly.pdbx_seq_one_letter_code
_entity_poly.pdbx_strand_id
1 'polypeptide(L)'
;MHAMAGQSSGAGGNSAASASAMVSGTRSAGGGVISSPSPSAAAAVLRTASVTVGGAPYSSAPMPPFHAATSIDAKANPDGLDIAAAAAAGAGAAAAEAEAAAAPPSSAAERMYSAKQLTEALRSGLQAVKEQLQVLAILDGTALSWPGVSQSVDDLDFLTDMVAQTTNRLEAANRGFQLQLDQERAVSATLKESLATASTRIDDLQRQCNVVHRDLREVRVQLEDTKRDAQQVRQELWTVEKQRADAASELERTKVELEQLQGELRDLRAANAVQAAATTSLKEELAARRADVGHLKQLTGEVRSANEHLRQQLTAAQEAAAAAQGTLSHVRSEKLHYEREVGRLGEECSRLGAELDRTARELGRLREWQDVLKKVETDKLREEQEAHARTRAGAEAKSAEAEKKEALWRADIRAREERLASRDAELDTQRKANGLLQLQVKDLQKQLSLCQGEKTAAATARDDQRAAIGKLQAEIQRIRLDAAQRDKERTVTESAAKEAAAADKARLQAQLEEAGREATLARALSEGWQRELREARSRISALTKELEAVRSQLSEGKVEHVRSGAAAEGQVVALRTQLAAREEEVRRVKLDAASVQKQLEKAVERLQREVDASAAEVARLKVSVARVVVKGGG
;
A
#
# COMPACT_ATOMS: atom_id res chain seq x y z
N MET A 1 74.46 -33.91 21.52
CA MET A 1 75.31 -34.30 22.67
C MET A 1 74.39 -34.80 23.78
N HIS A 2 74.77 -35.93 24.39
CA HIS A 2 74.05 -36.86 25.28
C HIS A 2 72.98 -36.27 26.22
N ALA A 3 71.75 -36.81 26.30
CA ALA A 3 71.30 -38.13 26.78
C ALA A 3 71.48 -38.32 28.30
N MET A 4 70.37 -38.48 29.02
CA MET A 4 70.03 -39.68 29.83
C MET A 4 69.01 -39.36 30.94
N ALA A 5 68.09 -40.30 31.09
CA ALA A 5 67.06 -40.37 32.11
C ALA A 5 67.64 -40.71 33.50
N GLY A 6 66.88 -40.41 34.56
CA GLY A 6 67.18 -40.86 35.92
C GLY A 6 65.93 -40.88 36.78
N GLN A 7 65.44 -42.09 37.06
CA GLN A 7 64.45 -42.44 38.08
C GLN A 7 64.98 -42.09 39.48
N SER A 8 64.10 -41.81 40.45
CA SER A 8 64.10 -42.53 41.75
C SER A 8 62.92 -42.14 42.64
N SER A 9 62.48 -43.14 43.39
CA SER A 9 61.41 -43.13 44.39
C SER A 9 62.03 -43.12 45.80
N GLY A 10 61.28 -42.69 46.81
CA GLY A 10 61.54 -42.94 48.25
C GLY A 10 60.90 -41.83 49.10
N ALA A 11 59.80 -42.01 49.82
CA ALA A 11 59.53 -42.87 50.98
C ALA A 11 60.30 -42.48 52.27
N GLY A 12 59.56 -41.97 53.26
CA GLY A 12 59.70 -42.36 54.67
C GLY A 12 60.29 -41.35 55.69
N GLY A 13 59.55 -41.16 56.80
CA GLY A 13 60.08 -40.79 58.14
C GLY A 13 59.36 -39.58 58.78
N ASN A 14 58.40 -39.69 59.70
CA ASN A 14 58.30 -40.21 61.09
C ASN A 14 58.69 -39.26 62.25
N SER A 15 57.69 -39.07 63.14
CA SER A 15 57.73 -38.83 64.61
C SER A 15 58.34 -37.50 65.11
N ALA A 16 58.00 -36.91 66.27
CA ALA A 16 57.46 -37.37 67.55
C ALA A 16 56.84 -36.12 68.29
N ALA A 17 55.70 -36.17 68.99
CA ALA A 17 55.38 -36.71 70.32
C ALA A 17 55.64 -35.77 71.54
N SER A 18 54.66 -35.80 72.47
CA SER A 18 54.67 -35.49 73.93
C SER A 18 53.92 -34.21 74.36
N ALA A 19 53.18 -34.14 75.49
CA ALA A 19 52.59 -35.11 76.44
C ALA A 19 51.79 -34.34 77.54
N SER A 20 50.78 -35.01 78.14
CA SER A 20 50.35 -34.95 79.57
C SER A 20 49.66 -33.70 80.17
N ALA A 21 48.73 -33.76 81.14
CA ALA A 21 48.14 -34.84 81.94
C ALA A 21 46.83 -34.42 82.69
N MET A 22 46.02 -35.46 82.97
CA MET A 22 45.03 -35.78 84.05
C MET A 22 44.67 -34.77 85.18
N VAL A 23 43.41 -34.83 85.67
CA VAL A 23 42.95 -35.57 86.90
C VAL A 23 41.43 -35.35 87.18
N SER A 24 40.79 -36.42 87.68
CA SER A 24 39.43 -36.72 88.23
C SER A 24 38.83 -35.74 89.26
N GLY A 25 37.54 -35.72 89.70
CA GLY A 25 36.35 -36.56 89.49
C GLY A 25 35.20 -36.25 90.51
N THR A 26 33.97 -36.71 90.20
CA THR A 26 32.82 -37.15 91.05
C THR A 26 31.84 -36.20 91.82
N ARG A 27 30.52 -36.51 91.61
CA ARG A 27 29.29 -36.43 92.49
C ARG A 27 28.72 -35.05 92.88
N SER A 28 27.44 -34.78 93.16
CA SER A 28 26.10 -35.44 93.15
C SER A 28 25.04 -34.43 93.68
N ALA A 29 23.74 -34.67 93.42
CA ALA A 29 22.50 -34.02 93.95
C ALA A 29 22.06 -32.70 93.26
N GLY A 30 20.77 -32.39 93.00
CA GLY A 30 19.46 -33.01 93.27
C GLY A 30 18.34 -31.93 93.24
N GLY A 31 17.14 -32.25 92.74
CA GLY A 31 15.91 -31.41 92.73
C GLY A 31 15.51 -30.92 91.32
N GLY A 32 14.41 -31.33 90.66
CA GLY A 32 13.00 -31.29 91.06
C GLY A 32 12.43 -29.91 90.67
N VAL A 33 11.54 -29.73 89.67
CA VAL A 33 10.05 -29.79 89.82
C VAL A 33 9.39 -29.30 88.49
N ILE A 34 8.47 -30.10 87.91
CA ILE A 34 7.18 -29.79 87.20
C ILE A 34 7.21 -28.78 86.00
N SER A 35 7.04 -29.16 84.71
CA SER A 35 5.85 -29.61 83.92
C SER A 35 4.67 -28.62 83.76
N SER A 36 4.16 -28.57 82.51
CA SER A 36 3.23 -27.65 81.82
C SER A 36 1.72 -27.78 82.19
N PRO A 37 0.77 -27.01 81.58
CA PRO A 37 0.18 -27.33 80.25
C PRO A 37 -0.14 -26.09 79.36
N SER A 38 0.00 -26.13 78.02
CA SER A 38 -0.87 -26.65 76.95
C SER A 38 -2.08 -25.77 76.55
N PRO A 39 -2.48 -25.71 75.25
CA PRO A 39 -3.36 -24.69 74.65
C PRO A 39 -4.83 -25.16 74.52
N SER A 40 -5.75 -24.22 74.35
CA SER A 40 -7.17 -24.50 74.06
C SER A 40 -7.59 -23.91 72.71
N ALA A 41 -8.25 -24.75 71.92
CA ALA A 41 -8.88 -24.44 70.64
C ALA A 41 -10.38 -24.14 70.84
N ALA A 42 -10.88 -23.11 70.15
CA ALA A 42 -12.30 -22.90 69.80
C ALA A 42 -12.33 -21.88 68.63
N ALA A 43 -12.66 -22.28 67.40
CA ALA A 43 -14.00 -22.44 66.83
C ALA A 43 -14.71 -21.10 66.48
N ALA A 44 -14.69 -20.74 65.18
CA ALA A 44 -15.71 -20.00 64.39
C ALA A 44 -15.09 -19.78 62.99
N VAL A 45 -15.49 -20.35 61.85
CA VAL A 45 -16.80 -20.56 61.19
C VAL A 45 -17.60 -19.27 61.03
N LEU A 46 -17.44 -18.63 59.87
CA LEU A 46 -18.38 -17.79 59.07
C LEU A 46 -17.57 -17.45 57.78
N ARG A 47 -17.74 -18.06 56.60
CA ARG A 47 -18.88 -18.17 55.65
C ARG A 47 -19.51 -16.82 55.27
N THR A 48 -19.74 -16.67 53.96
CA THR A 48 -20.42 -15.60 53.18
C THR A 48 -19.52 -14.41 52.80
N ALA A 49 -19.47 -13.85 51.60
CA ALA A 49 -20.16 -14.02 50.31
C ALA A 49 -19.24 -13.37 49.23
N SER A 50 -18.90 -14.06 48.13
CA SER A 50 -19.44 -13.82 46.78
C SER A 50 -19.97 -12.39 46.50
N VAL A 51 -19.20 -11.58 45.75
CA VAL A 51 -19.79 -10.68 44.75
C VAL A 51 -18.95 -10.75 43.47
N THR A 52 -19.58 -11.35 42.48
CA THR A 52 -19.21 -11.50 41.09
C THR A 52 -19.25 -10.18 40.33
N VAL A 53 -18.19 -9.93 39.58
CA VAL A 53 -18.12 -9.44 38.20
C VAL A 53 -19.48 -9.04 37.60
N GLY A 54 -19.76 -7.73 37.54
CA GLY A 54 -20.78 -7.13 36.70
C GLY A 54 -20.16 -6.63 35.40
N GLY A 55 -20.07 -7.50 34.39
CA GLY A 55 -19.80 -7.11 33.01
C GLY A 55 -21.10 -6.68 32.34
N ALA A 56 -21.17 -5.43 31.89
CA ALA A 56 -22.24 -4.93 31.05
C ALA A 56 -21.77 -4.92 29.58
N PRO A 57 -22.43 -5.63 28.66
CA PRO A 57 -22.28 -5.40 27.23
C PRO A 57 -23.46 -4.55 26.73
N TYR A 58 -23.19 -3.28 26.41
CA TYR A 58 -24.14 -2.45 25.67
C TYR A 58 -23.88 -2.56 24.16
N SER A 59 -24.85 -3.18 23.49
CA SER A 59 -25.54 -2.65 22.31
C SER A 59 -24.73 -2.43 21.02
N SER A 60 -24.59 -3.50 20.23
CA SER A 60 -24.43 -3.43 18.78
C SER A 60 -25.81 -3.36 18.11
N ALA A 61 -26.16 -2.24 17.50
CA ALA A 61 -27.31 -2.11 16.62
C ALA A 61 -26.92 -2.45 15.16
N PRO A 62 -27.73 -3.22 14.43
CA PRO A 62 -27.45 -3.60 13.05
C PRO A 62 -27.99 -2.59 12.03
N MET A 63 -27.19 -2.37 10.98
CA MET A 63 -27.57 -1.70 9.73
C MET A 63 -28.73 -2.42 9.00
N PRO A 64 -29.65 -1.71 8.34
CA PRO A 64 -30.55 -2.30 7.37
C PRO A 64 -29.92 -2.34 5.96
N PRO A 65 -30.10 -3.43 5.19
CA PRO A 65 -29.76 -3.48 3.77
C PRO A 65 -30.98 -3.07 2.94
N PHE A 66 -30.81 -2.18 1.95
CA PHE A 66 -31.84 -1.93 0.94
C PHE A 66 -31.23 -1.96 -0.47
N HIS A 67 -31.55 -3.07 -1.16
CA HIS A 67 -31.92 -3.23 -2.56
C HIS A 67 -31.11 -2.55 -3.68
N ALA A 68 -30.45 -3.44 -4.44
CA ALA A 68 -30.25 -3.31 -5.87
C ALA A 68 -31.57 -3.49 -6.65
N ALA A 69 -31.73 -2.71 -7.72
CA ALA A 69 -32.65 -2.89 -8.85
C ALA A 69 -31.98 -2.23 -10.07
N THR A 70 -31.45 -2.99 -11.04
CA THR A 70 -32.07 -3.30 -12.36
C THR A 70 -32.41 -2.03 -13.16
N SER A 71 -31.68 -1.75 -14.26
CA SER A 71 -31.97 -2.22 -15.63
C SER A 71 -33.11 -1.41 -16.28
N ILE A 72 -32.83 -0.83 -17.46
CA ILE A 72 -33.62 -0.85 -18.70
C ILE A 72 -33.28 0.37 -19.59
N ASP A 73 -32.73 0.06 -20.77
CA ASP A 73 -32.97 0.59 -22.12
C ASP A 73 -33.32 2.08 -22.31
N ALA A 74 -32.50 2.87 -23.03
CA ALA A 74 -32.39 2.90 -24.50
C ALA A 74 -33.68 3.36 -25.22
N LYS A 75 -33.66 4.61 -25.71
CA LYS A 75 -34.20 5.11 -27.01
C LYS A 75 -34.71 6.54 -26.86
N ALA A 76 -34.11 7.46 -27.62
CA ALA A 76 -34.82 8.29 -28.61
C ALA A 76 -33.83 9.27 -29.23
N ASN A 77 -33.33 8.91 -30.40
CA ASN A 77 -32.75 9.82 -31.38
C ASN A 77 -33.62 9.68 -32.63
N PRO A 78 -34.17 10.76 -33.21
CA PRO A 78 -34.66 10.70 -34.57
C PRO A 78 -34.05 11.85 -35.38
N ASP A 79 -32.92 11.58 -36.00
CA ASP A 79 -32.44 12.29 -37.18
C ASP A 79 -32.08 11.24 -38.24
N GLY A 80 -32.55 11.46 -39.47
CA GLY A 80 -31.96 10.82 -40.65
C GLY A 80 -32.92 10.10 -41.58
N LEU A 81 -33.38 10.86 -42.58
CA LEU A 81 -33.39 10.52 -44.02
C LEU A 81 -34.18 9.29 -44.49
N ASP A 82 -35.17 9.55 -45.35
CA ASP A 82 -35.28 8.84 -46.63
C ASP A 82 -35.95 9.73 -47.69
N ILE A 83 -35.12 10.14 -48.65
CA ILE A 83 -35.51 10.68 -49.95
C ILE A 83 -35.49 9.49 -50.91
N ALA A 84 -36.66 9.10 -51.43
CA ALA A 84 -36.72 8.26 -52.61
C ALA A 84 -37.91 8.64 -53.49
N ALA A 85 -37.56 8.94 -54.73
CA ALA A 85 -38.39 9.37 -55.83
C ALA A 85 -39.40 8.30 -56.28
N ALA A 86 -40.52 8.76 -56.86
CA ALA A 86 -40.87 8.56 -58.27
C ALA A 86 -42.40 8.56 -58.46
N ALA A 87 -42.91 9.40 -59.36
CA ALA A 87 -43.59 8.97 -60.59
C ALA A 87 -44.62 9.99 -61.10
N ALA A 88 -44.45 10.32 -62.38
CA ALA A 88 -45.49 10.48 -63.40
C ALA A 88 -46.45 11.70 -63.34
N ALA A 89 -46.18 12.68 -64.19
CA ALA A 89 -47.20 13.29 -65.09
C ALA A 89 -46.51 14.16 -66.16
N GLY A 90 -46.18 13.55 -67.30
CA GLY A 90 -45.78 14.26 -68.52
C GLY A 90 -46.82 14.03 -69.60
N ALA A 91 -47.69 15.02 -69.83
CA ALA A 91 -48.60 15.07 -70.96
C ALA A 91 -47.98 15.96 -72.04
N GLY A 92 -47.57 15.35 -73.16
CA GLY A 92 -46.97 16.03 -74.31
C GLY A 92 -47.54 15.45 -75.60
N ALA A 93 -48.20 16.31 -76.35
CA ALA A 93 -48.95 16.09 -77.58
C ALA A 93 -48.22 15.26 -78.64
N ALA A 94 -48.94 14.31 -79.24
CA ALA A 94 -48.57 13.63 -80.47
C ALA A 94 -49.39 14.19 -81.64
N ALA A 95 -48.68 14.33 -82.76
CA ALA A 95 -49.00 15.09 -83.94
C ALA A 95 -50.16 14.50 -84.78
N ALA A 96 -50.83 15.42 -85.46
CA ALA A 96 -51.79 15.16 -86.51
C ALA A 96 -51.06 14.72 -87.79
N GLU A 97 -51.36 13.50 -88.26
CA GLU A 97 -51.14 13.07 -89.65
C GLU A 97 -52.40 13.44 -90.44
N ALA A 98 -52.31 14.47 -91.28
CA ALA A 98 -53.35 14.85 -92.21
C ALA A 98 -52.98 14.32 -93.62
N GLU A 99 -53.78 13.34 -93.99
CA GLU A 99 -53.88 12.61 -95.24
C GLU A 99 -54.10 13.55 -96.44
N ALA A 100 -53.17 13.50 -97.40
CA ALA A 100 -53.26 14.19 -98.68
C ALA A 100 -54.06 13.31 -99.67
N ALA A 101 -55.24 13.77 -100.08
CA ALA A 101 -56.04 13.10 -101.10
C ALA A 101 -56.57 14.09 -102.16
N ALA A 102 -56.03 13.92 -103.38
CA ALA A 102 -56.68 14.04 -104.68
C ALA A 102 -57.42 15.34 -105.05
N ALA A 103 -56.75 16.19 -105.85
CA ALA A 103 -57.41 17.06 -106.82
C ALA A 103 -57.27 16.46 -108.24
N PRO A 104 -58.35 16.43 -109.06
CA PRO A 104 -58.40 15.70 -110.33
C PRO A 104 -57.69 16.45 -111.48
N PRO A 105 -57.11 15.74 -112.47
CA PRO A 105 -56.51 16.35 -113.65
C PRO A 105 -57.49 16.55 -114.80
N SER A 106 -57.44 17.76 -115.37
CA SER A 106 -57.42 18.00 -116.82
C SER A 106 -58.70 17.86 -117.66
N SER A 107 -58.58 18.50 -118.82
CA SER A 107 -59.20 18.19 -120.12
C SER A 107 -60.58 18.78 -120.42
N ALA A 108 -60.59 20.08 -120.66
CA ALA A 108 -61.28 20.61 -121.84
C ALA A 108 -60.27 21.46 -122.63
N ALA A 109 -59.19 20.82 -123.10
CA ALA A 109 -58.38 21.38 -124.17
C ALA A 109 -59.22 21.25 -125.44
N GLU A 110 -60.14 22.21 -125.62
CA GLU A 110 -60.70 22.52 -126.92
C GLU A 110 -59.54 22.51 -127.90
N ARG A 111 -59.64 21.69 -128.95
CA ARG A 111 -58.72 21.70 -130.08
C ARG A 111 -58.91 23.02 -130.81
N MET A 112 -58.55 24.13 -130.17
CA MET A 112 -58.29 25.37 -130.85
C MET A 112 -57.15 25.07 -131.79
N TYR A 113 -57.46 25.08 -133.09
CA TYR A 113 -56.47 25.06 -134.15
C TYR A 113 -55.35 26.03 -133.76
N SER A 114 -54.11 25.54 -133.69
CA SER A 114 -53.00 26.39 -133.29
C SER A 114 -52.92 27.57 -134.27
N ALA A 115 -52.48 28.73 -133.81
CA ALA A 115 -52.39 29.90 -134.69
C ALA A 115 -51.55 29.60 -135.95
N LYS A 116 -50.58 28.69 -135.86
CA LYS A 116 -49.88 28.10 -137.02
C LYS A 116 -50.78 27.28 -137.92
N GLN A 117 -51.60 26.37 -137.38
CA GLN A 117 -52.55 25.60 -138.17
C GLN A 117 -53.60 26.48 -138.86
N LEU A 118 -54.08 27.55 -138.21
CA LEU A 118 -54.99 28.52 -138.83
C LEU A 118 -54.31 29.35 -139.91
N THR A 119 -53.09 29.82 -139.69
CA THR A 119 -52.33 30.60 -140.69
C THR A 119 -51.89 29.74 -141.87
N GLU A 120 -51.54 28.48 -141.64
CA GLU A 120 -51.19 27.51 -142.69
C GLU A 120 -52.43 27.07 -143.48
N ALA A 121 -53.59 26.90 -142.83
CA ALA A 121 -54.86 26.68 -143.52
C ALA A 121 -55.30 27.91 -144.34
N LEU A 122 -55.13 29.13 -143.81
CA LEU A 122 -55.40 30.38 -144.55
C LEU A 122 -54.47 30.52 -145.75
N ARG A 123 -53.18 30.27 -145.59
CA ARG A 123 -52.18 30.31 -146.67
C ARG A 123 -52.49 29.26 -147.74
N SER A 124 -52.82 28.03 -147.34
CA SER A 124 -53.22 26.95 -148.25
C SER A 124 -54.53 27.27 -148.99
N GLY A 125 -55.52 27.86 -148.29
CA GLY A 125 -56.78 28.28 -148.90
C GLY A 125 -56.61 29.42 -149.90
N LEU A 126 -55.79 30.42 -149.57
CA LEU A 126 -55.48 31.53 -150.47
C LEU A 126 -54.66 31.11 -151.69
N GLN A 127 -53.71 30.19 -151.50
CA GLN A 127 -52.97 29.57 -152.59
C GLN A 127 -53.91 28.80 -153.53
N ALA A 128 -54.90 28.06 -152.99
CA ALA A 128 -55.91 27.39 -153.81
C ALA A 128 -56.79 28.39 -154.59
N VAL A 129 -57.16 29.53 -154.00
CA VAL A 129 -57.89 30.61 -154.71
C VAL A 129 -57.02 31.24 -155.82
N LYS A 130 -55.73 31.44 -155.56
CA LYS A 130 -54.75 31.93 -156.54
C LYS A 130 -54.59 30.96 -157.72
N GLU A 131 -54.51 29.67 -157.44
CA GLU A 131 -54.46 28.62 -158.45
C GLU A 131 -55.77 28.54 -159.25
N GLN A 132 -56.93 28.68 -158.58
CA GLN A 132 -58.23 28.76 -159.25
C GLN A 132 -58.33 30.00 -160.16
N LEU A 133 -57.82 31.15 -159.73
CA LEU A 133 -57.75 32.37 -160.55
C LEU A 133 -56.78 32.22 -161.73
N GLN A 134 -55.65 31.53 -161.56
CA GLN A 134 -54.74 31.18 -162.66
C GLN A 134 -55.39 30.20 -163.66
N VAL A 135 -56.18 29.24 -163.20
CA VAL A 135 -56.93 28.33 -164.07
C VAL A 135 -58.04 29.08 -164.83
N LEU A 136 -58.74 29.99 -164.17
CA LEU A 136 -59.72 30.90 -164.80
C LEU A 136 -59.07 31.77 -165.88
N ALA A 137 -57.86 32.24 -165.65
CA ALA A 137 -57.08 33.01 -166.63
C ALA A 137 -56.67 32.22 -167.88
N ILE A 138 -56.53 30.90 -167.77
CA ILE A 138 -56.24 30.02 -168.91
C ILE A 138 -57.52 29.75 -169.73
N LEU A 139 -58.67 29.66 -169.07
CA LEU A 139 -59.98 29.36 -169.69
C LEU A 139 -60.65 30.59 -170.33
N ASP A 140 -60.46 31.77 -169.75
CA ASP A 140 -60.94 33.03 -170.30
C ASP A 140 -59.78 34.04 -170.25
N GLY A 141 -59.17 34.30 -171.40
CA GLY A 141 -57.99 35.17 -171.53
C GLY A 141 -58.22 36.62 -171.09
N THR A 142 -59.43 36.96 -170.65
CA THR A 142 -59.78 38.26 -170.07
C THR A 142 -59.76 38.31 -168.55
N ALA A 143 -59.72 37.18 -167.82
CA ALA A 143 -59.78 37.17 -166.35
C ALA A 143 -58.52 37.78 -165.68
N LEU A 144 -57.37 37.78 -166.36
CA LEU A 144 -56.16 38.50 -165.92
C LEU A 144 -56.15 39.99 -166.29
N SER A 145 -57.02 40.43 -167.21
CA SER A 145 -57.13 41.85 -167.58
C SER A 145 -58.20 42.59 -166.79
N TRP A 146 -58.88 41.91 -165.85
CA TRP A 146 -59.83 42.55 -164.93
C TRP A 146 -59.06 43.49 -164.00
N PRO A 147 -59.28 44.82 -164.09
CA PRO A 147 -58.58 45.77 -163.26
C PRO A 147 -58.82 45.45 -161.77
N GLY A 148 -57.75 45.18 -161.03
CA GLY A 148 -57.79 44.97 -159.58
C GLY A 148 -57.66 43.52 -159.10
N VAL A 149 -57.75 42.49 -159.95
CA VAL A 149 -57.64 41.09 -159.50
C VAL A 149 -56.22 40.74 -159.06
N SER A 150 -55.18 41.11 -159.83
CA SER A 150 -53.79 40.88 -159.40
C SER A 150 -53.48 41.65 -158.12
N GLN A 151 -53.96 42.89 -158.01
CA GLN A 151 -53.83 43.72 -156.81
C GLN A 151 -54.44 43.03 -155.60
N SER A 152 -55.65 42.45 -155.73
CA SER A 152 -56.30 41.75 -154.63
C SER A 152 -55.58 40.46 -154.19
N VAL A 153 -54.94 39.75 -155.12
CA VAL A 153 -54.12 38.57 -154.79
C VAL A 153 -52.83 38.99 -154.08
N ASP A 154 -52.17 40.05 -154.56
CA ASP A 154 -50.97 40.60 -153.92
C ASP A 154 -51.30 41.18 -152.53
N ASP A 155 -52.46 41.85 -152.38
CA ASP A 155 -52.96 42.35 -151.09
C ASP A 155 -53.27 41.19 -150.13
N LEU A 156 -53.80 40.06 -150.63
CA LEU A 156 -54.07 38.86 -149.83
C LEU A 156 -52.77 38.14 -149.40
N ASP A 157 -51.79 38.03 -150.30
CA ASP A 157 -50.46 37.49 -149.96
C ASP A 157 -49.79 38.40 -148.90
N PHE A 158 -49.88 39.72 -149.07
CA PHE A 158 -49.39 40.69 -148.09
C PHE A 158 -50.10 40.55 -146.73
N LEU A 159 -51.43 40.44 -146.71
CA LEU A 159 -52.19 40.21 -145.47
C LEU A 159 -51.81 38.88 -144.82
N THR A 160 -51.55 37.83 -145.60
CA THR A 160 -51.15 36.52 -145.07
C THR A 160 -49.77 36.57 -144.43
N ASP A 161 -48.82 37.26 -145.08
CA ASP A 161 -47.49 37.46 -144.52
C ASP A 161 -47.49 38.39 -143.31
N MET A 162 -48.34 39.43 -143.32
CA MET A 162 -48.57 40.28 -142.16
C MET A 162 -49.19 39.50 -140.99
N VAL A 163 -50.16 38.62 -141.26
CA VAL A 163 -50.75 37.73 -140.25
C VAL A 163 -49.73 36.72 -139.75
N ALA A 164 -48.91 36.12 -140.62
CA ALA A 164 -47.84 35.22 -140.20
C ALA A 164 -46.78 35.95 -139.35
N GLN A 165 -46.41 37.18 -139.72
CA GLN A 165 -45.44 38.00 -138.99
C GLN A 165 -45.98 38.44 -137.63
N THR A 166 -47.25 38.86 -137.55
CA THR A 166 -47.91 39.20 -136.28
C THR A 166 -48.08 37.96 -135.40
N THR A 167 -48.43 36.80 -135.98
CA THR A 167 -48.52 35.53 -135.26
C THR A 167 -47.17 35.10 -134.70
N ASN A 168 -46.09 35.19 -135.49
CA ASN A 168 -44.74 34.91 -135.02
C ASN A 168 -44.28 35.88 -133.92
N ARG A 169 -44.62 37.17 -134.03
CA ARG A 169 -44.36 38.16 -132.96
C ARG A 169 -45.13 37.83 -131.69
N LEU A 170 -46.39 37.44 -131.80
CA LEU A 170 -47.22 37.03 -130.67
C LEU A 170 -46.73 35.72 -130.05
N GLU A 171 -46.30 34.74 -130.84
CA GLU A 171 -45.68 33.52 -130.32
C GLU A 171 -44.35 33.80 -129.62
N ALA A 172 -43.50 34.65 -130.18
CA ALA A 172 -42.25 35.06 -129.55
C ALA A 172 -42.51 35.80 -128.24
N ALA A 173 -43.48 36.73 -128.23
CA ALA A 173 -43.92 37.40 -127.01
C ALA A 173 -44.50 36.40 -125.99
N ASN A 174 -45.31 35.44 -126.42
CA ASN A 174 -45.88 34.42 -125.54
C ASN A 174 -44.80 33.50 -124.95
N ARG A 175 -43.80 33.10 -125.74
CA ARG A 175 -42.62 32.38 -125.22
C ARG A 175 -41.82 33.24 -124.25
N GLY A 176 -41.67 34.54 -124.52
CA GLY A 176 -41.05 35.50 -123.60
C GLY A 176 -41.80 35.59 -122.28
N PHE A 177 -43.13 35.72 -122.33
CA PHE A 177 -44.00 35.73 -121.15
C PHE A 177 -43.98 34.39 -120.40
N GLN A 178 -43.90 33.26 -121.10
CA GLN A 178 -43.76 31.94 -120.47
C GLN A 178 -42.42 31.80 -119.75
N LEU A 179 -41.31 32.22 -120.37
CA LEU A 179 -40.00 32.25 -119.72
C LEU A 179 -39.98 33.18 -118.50
N GLN A 180 -40.62 34.35 -118.59
CA GLN A 180 -40.80 35.23 -117.44
C GLN A 180 -41.65 34.57 -116.35
N LEU A 181 -42.76 33.92 -116.70
CA LEU A 181 -43.58 33.17 -115.75
C LEU A 181 -42.79 32.04 -115.06
N ASP A 182 -41.97 31.31 -115.80
CA ASP A 182 -41.16 30.23 -115.25
C ASP A 182 -40.01 30.76 -114.39
N GLN A 183 -39.41 31.90 -114.75
CA GLN A 183 -38.46 32.62 -113.91
C GLN A 183 -39.11 33.10 -112.61
N GLU A 184 -40.26 33.77 -112.69
CA GLU A 184 -41.02 34.22 -111.52
C GLU A 184 -41.49 33.06 -110.65
N ARG A 185 -41.85 31.91 -111.25
CA ARG A 185 -42.15 30.68 -110.51
C ARG A 185 -40.92 30.12 -109.80
N ALA A 186 -39.75 30.12 -110.45
CA ALA A 186 -38.49 29.70 -109.85
C ALA A 186 -38.09 30.64 -108.69
N VAL A 187 -38.24 31.95 -108.86
CA VAL A 187 -38.04 32.94 -107.80
C VAL A 187 -39.05 32.75 -106.68
N SER A 188 -40.32 32.49 -106.99
CA SER A 188 -41.33 32.19 -105.97
C SER A 188 -41.01 30.90 -105.21
N ALA A 189 -40.47 29.88 -105.88
CA ALA A 189 -40.04 28.65 -105.25
C ALA A 189 -38.85 28.87 -104.30
N THR A 190 -37.82 29.61 -104.72
CA THR A 190 -36.66 29.93 -103.86
C THR A 190 -37.04 30.86 -102.70
N LEU A 191 -37.97 31.80 -102.90
CA LEU A 191 -38.53 32.61 -101.83
C LEU A 191 -39.32 31.76 -100.82
N LYS A 192 -40.09 30.77 -101.28
CA LYS A 192 -40.79 29.84 -100.38
C LYS A 192 -39.81 28.97 -99.59
N GLU A 193 -38.74 28.50 -100.23
CA GLU A 193 -37.70 27.71 -99.57
C GLU A 193 -36.91 28.55 -98.55
N SER A 194 -36.54 29.79 -98.91
CA SER A 194 -35.89 30.72 -97.98
C SER A 194 -36.82 31.12 -96.82
N LEU A 195 -38.13 31.26 -97.07
CA LEU A 195 -39.12 31.50 -96.03
C LEU A 195 -39.28 30.29 -95.10
N ALA A 196 -39.32 29.07 -95.66
CA ALA A 196 -39.39 27.84 -94.88
C ALA A 196 -38.15 27.66 -94.00
N THR A 197 -36.95 27.88 -94.55
CA THR A 197 -35.70 27.81 -93.80
C THR A 197 -35.57 28.91 -92.74
N ALA A 198 -36.06 30.12 -93.03
CA ALA A 198 -36.16 31.18 -92.04
C ALA A 198 -37.14 30.83 -90.91
N SER A 199 -38.30 30.24 -91.24
CA SER A 199 -39.28 29.76 -90.27
C SER A 199 -38.69 28.70 -89.34
N THR A 200 -38.03 27.68 -89.90
CA THR A 200 -37.39 26.63 -89.08
C THR A 200 -36.30 27.21 -88.17
N ARG A 201 -35.54 28.21 -88.66
CA ARG A 201 -34.52 28.88 -87.85
C ARG A 201 -35.12 29.70 -86.72
N ILE A 202 -36.27 30.35 -86.95
CA ILE A 202 -37.01 31.05 -85.91
C ILE A 202 -37.50 30.06 -84.85
N ASP A 203 -38.06 28.92 -85.24
CA ASP A 203 -38.53 27.89 -84.31
C ASP A 203 -37.38 27.32 -83.47
N ASP A 204 -36.22 27.07 -84.08
CA ASP A 204 -35.04 26.58 -83.37
C ASP A 204 -34.47 27.62 -82.39
N LEU A 205 -34.42 28.90 -82.78
CA LEU A 205 -34.02 29.98 -81.88
C LEU A 205 -35.02 30.15 -80.72
N GLN A 206 -36.32 29.99 -80.96
CA GLN A 206 -37.33 29.99 -79.91
C GLN A 206 -37.14 28.82 -78.93
N ARG A 207 -36.87 27.61 -79.44
CA ARG A 207 -36.54 26.44 -78.61
C ARG A 207 -35.29 26.69 -77.76
N GLN A 208 -34.22 27.20 -78.36
CA GLN A 208 -32.98 27.53 -77.64
C GLN A 208 -33.23 28.60 -76.56
N CYS A 209 -34.00 29.64 -76.88
CA CYS A 209 -34.36 30.67 -75.93
C CYS A 209 -35.17 30.11 -74.75
N ASN A 210 -36.09 29.18 -75.00
CA ASN A 210 -36.86 28.49 -73.96
C ASN A 210 -35.98 27.58 -73.07
N VAL A 211 -34.98 26.91 -73.65
CA VAL A 211 -34.00 26.12 -72.89
C VAL A 211 -33.18 27.03 -71.98
N VAL A 212 -32.58 28.09 -72.51
CA VAL A 212 -31.79 29.05 -71.72
C VAL A 212 -32.63 29.68 -70.61
N HIS A 213 -33.90 30.00 -70.86
CA HIS A 213 -34.81 30.48 -69.80
C HIS A 213 -35.08 29.45 -68.72
N ARG A 214 -35.16 28.15 -69.06
CA ARG A 214 -35.31 27.07 -68.09
C ARG A 214 -34.04 26.93 -67.24
N ASP A 215 -32.88 26.88 -67.89
CA ASP A 215 -31.59 26.76 -67.22
C ASP A 215 -31.32 27.95 -66.29
N LEU A 216 -31.67 29.18 -66.71
CA LEU A 216 -31.59 30.37 -65.86
C LEU A 216 -32.48 30.29 -64.62
N ARG A 217 -33.67 29.68 -64.73
CA ARG A 217 -34.53 29.45 -63.55
C ARG A 217 -33.92 28.41 -62.63
N GLU A 218 -33.37 27.33 -63.18
CA GLU A 218 -32.72 26.27 -62.41
C GLU A 218 -31.50 26.78 -61.65
N VAL A 219 -30.60 27.52 -62.31
CA VAL A 219 -29.44 28.16 -61.68
C VAL A 219 -29.88 29.15 -60.59
N ARG A 220 -30.98 29.89 -60.78
CA ARG A 220 -31.52 30.76 -59.72
C ARG A 220 -32.00 29.98 -58.51
N VAL A 221 -32.68 28.84 -58.72
CA VAL A 221 -33.11 27.96 -57.63
C VAL A 221 -31.89 27.42 -56.88
N GLN A 222 -30.90 26.88 -57.60
CA GLN A 222 -29.65 26.40 -57.01
C GLN A 222 -28.90 27.50 -56.23
N LEU A 223 -28.90 28.74 -56.74
CA LEU A 223 -28.30 29.88 -56.03
C LEU A 223 -29.05 30.22 -54.73
N GLU A 224 -30.37 30.16 -54.72
CA GLU A 224 -31.14 30.40 -53.49
C GLU A 224 -30.98 29.26 -52.49
N ASP A 225 -30.89 28.01 -52.94
CA ASP A 225 -30.62 26.85 -52.08
C ASP A 225 -29.23 26.93 -51.45
N THR A 226 -28.19 27.21 -52.25
CA THR A 226 -26.82 27.42 -51.71
C THR A 226 -26.73 28.60 -50.75
N LYS A 227 -27.53 29.66 -50.93
CA LYS A 227 -27.63 30.74 -49.93
C LYS A 227 -28.27 30.28 -48.63
N ARG A 228 -29.32 29.45 -48.68
CA ARG A 228 -29.97 28.86 -47.50
C ARG A 228 -28.99 27.94 -46.76
N ASP A 229 -28.31 27.06 -47.48
CA ASP A 229 -27.29 26.16 -46.91
C ASP A 229 -26.16 26.96 -46.25
N ALA A 230 -25.68 28.02 -46.90
CA ALA A 230 -24.66 28.90 -46.33
C ALA A 230 -25.15 29.63 -45.06
N GLN A 231 -26.44 29.99 -44.98
CA GLN A 231 -27.02 30.56 -43.76
C GLN A 231 -27.16 29.52 -42.66
N GLN A 232 -27.56 28.29 -42.98
CA GLN A 232 -27.65 27.20 -42.04
C GLN A 232 -26.28 26.85 -41.45
N VAL A 233 -25.26 26.70 -42.29
CA VAL A 233 -23.87 26.44 -41.85
C VAL A 233 -23.35 27.55 -40.93
N ARG A 234 -23.71 28.82 -41.19
CA ARG A 234 -23.35 29.93 -40.28
C ARG A 234 -24.03 29.82 -38.92
N GLN A 235 -25.29 29.40 -38.88
CA GLN A 235 -26.01 29.19 -37.62
C GLN A 235 -25.40 28.01 -36.84
N GLU A 236 -25.13 26.90 -37.52
CA GLU A 236 -24.46 25.73 -36.92
C GLU A 236 -23.08 26.11 -36.37
N LEU A 237 -22.28 26.85 -37.13
CA LEU A 237 -20.96 27.32 -36.69
C LEU A 237 -21.07 28.20 -35.44
N TRP A 238 -22.04 29.11 -35.39
CA TRP A 238 -22.30 29.92 -34.20
C TRP A 238 -22.70 29.07 -32.98
N THR A 239 -23.53 28.03 -33.18
CA THR A 239 -23.90 27.12 -32.08
C THR A 239 -22.71 26.32 -31.56
N VAL A 240 -21.83 25.84 -32.46
CA VAL A 240 -20.60 25.13 -32.08
C VAL A 240 -19.63 26.05 -31.35
N GLU A 241 -19.47 27.30 -31.79
CA GLU A 241 -18.65 28.29 -31.09
C GLU A 241 -19.17 28.57 -29.68
N LYS A 242 -20.50 28.69 -29.51
CA LYS A 242 -21.12 28.83 -28.20
C LYS A 242 -20.87 27.61 -27.31
N GLN A 243 -21.09 26.41 -27.82
CA GLN A 243 -20.81 25.16 -27.10
C GLN A 243 -19.33 25.05 -26.69
N ARG A 244 -18.41 25.48 -27.57
CA ARG A 244 -16.97 25.53 -27.27
C ARG A 244 -16.67 26.51 -26.14
N ALA A 245 -17.30 27.69 -26.12
CA ALA A 245 -17.13 28.68 -25.05
C ALA A 245 -17.68 28.16 -23.71
N ASP A 246 -18.85 27.52 -23.74
CA ASP A 246 -19.47 26.92 -22.56
C ASP A 246 -18.58 25.80 -21.98
N ALA A 247 -18.11 24.87 -22.82
CA ALA A 247 -17.19 23.80 -22.42
C ALA A 247 -15.85 24.34 -21.88
N ALA A 248 -15.32 25.42 -22.47
CA ALA A 248 -14.12 26.08 -21.93
C ALA A 248 -14.37 26.67 -20.53
N SER A 249 -15.56 27.23 -20.29
CA SER A 249 -15.93 27.75 -18.96
C SER A 249 -16.07 26.63 -17.91
N GLU A 250 -16.63 25.48 -18.28
CA GLU A 250 -16.73 24.30 -17.41
C GLU A 250 -15.35 23.70 -17.10
N LEU A 251 -14.46 23.66 -18.08
CA LEU A 251 -13.08 23.24 -17.89
C LEU A 251 -12.34 24.13 -16.87
N GLU A 252 -12.53 25.45 -16.92
CA GLU A 252 -11.93 26.34 -15.91
C GLU A 252 -12.57 26.19 -14.53
N ARG A 253 -13.88 25.98 -14.43
CA ARG A 253 -14.55 25.68 -13.14
C ARG A 253 -13.99 24.41 -12.51
N THR A 254 -13.89 23.33 -13.29
CA THR A 254 -13.37 22.04 -12.80
C THR A 254 -11.90 22.10 -12.41
N LYS A 255 -11.07 22.92 -13.08
CA LYS A 255 -9.69 23.19 -12.64
C LYS A 255 -9.64 23.85 -11.27
N VAL A 256 -10.45 24.89 -11.04
CA VAL A 256 -10.51 25.61 -9.76
C VAL A 256 -10.97 24.68 -8.64
N GLU A 257 -12.01 23.87 -8.87
CA GLU A 257 -12.47 22.86 -7.91
C GLU A 257 -11.37 21.83 -7.58
N LEU A 258 -10.61 21.39 -8.60
CA LEU A 258 -9.51 20.45 -8.41
C LEU A 258 -8.37 21.07 -7.58
N GLU A 259 -8.03 22.34 -7.80
CA GLU A 259 -7.06 23.08 -6.99
C GLU A 259 -7.52 23.23 -5.52
N GLN A 260 -8.81 23.52 -5.30
CA GLN A 260 -9.41 23.58 -3.96
C GLN A 260 -9.32 22.22 -3.24
N LEU A 261 -9.74 21.14 -3.89
CA LEU A 261 -9.66 19.79 -3.34
C LEU A 261 -8.22 19.36 -3.06
N GLN A 262 -7.26 19.75 -3.91
CA GLN A 262 -5.84 19.53 -3.63
C GLN A 262 -5.37 20.30 -2.39
N GLY A 263 -5.86 21.52 -2.18
CA GLY A 263 -5.63 22.32 -0.98
C GLY A 263 -6.14 21.62 0.28
N GLU A 264 -7.42 21.26 0.31
CA GLU A 264 -8.04 20.54 1.44
C GLU A 264 -7.32 19.23 1.77
N LEU A 265 -6.88 18.51 0.73
CA LEU A 265 -6.16 17.25 0.90
C LEU A 265 -4.74 17.47 1.49
N ARG A 266 -4.06 18.58 1.16
CA ARG A 266 -2.81 18.97 1.83
C ARG A 266 -3.06 19.29 3.31
N ASP A 267 -4.12 20.03 3.62
CA ASP A 267 -4.46 20.40 4.99
C ASP A 267 -4.82 19.18 5.85
N LEU A 268 -5.61 18.24 5.30
CA LEU A 268 -5.92 16.97 5.96
C LEU A 268 -4.68 16.12 6.23
N ARG A 269 -3.72 16.08 5.28
CA ARG A 269 -2.44 15.39 5.52
C ARG A 269 -1.62 16.06 6.62
N ALA A 270 -1.57 17.39 6.66
CA ALA A 270 -0.89 18.13 7.71
C ALA A 270 -1.53 17.88 9.08
N ALA A 271 -2.86 17.95 9.16
CA ALA A 271 -3.61 17.65 10.39
C ALA A 271 -3.38 16.20 10.87
N ASN A 272 -3.38 15.23 9.96
CA ASN A 272 -3.09 13.83 10.29
C ASN A 272 -1.65 13.64 10.80
N ALA A 273 -0.66 14.30 10.18
CA ALA A 273 0.72 14.27 10.68
C ALA A 273 0.84 14.83 12.11
N VAL A 274 0.15 15.94 12.41
CA VAL A 274 0.09 16.51 13.77
C VAL A 274 -0.58 15.55 14.75
N GLN A 275 -1.71 14.93 14.38
CA GLN A 275 -2.38 13.93 15.22
C GLN A 275 -1.51 12.69 15.48
N ALA A 276 -0.77 12.24 14.47
CA ALA A 276 0.17 11.12 14.61
C ALA A 276 1.28 11.47 15.61
N ALA A 277 1.86 12.67 15.52
CA ALA A 277 2.87 13.16 16.46
C ALA A 277 2.33 13.33 17.90
N ALA A 278 1.09 13.82 18.05
CA ALA A 278 0.44 13.89 19.35
C ALA A 278 0.21 12.50 19.95
N THR A 279 -0.17 11.53 19.12
CA THR A 279 -0.38 10.14 19.55
C THR A 279 0.92 9.46 19.97
N THR A 280 2.04 9.73 19.29
CA THR A 280 3.35 9.21 19.72
C THR A 280 3.79 9.83 21.05
N SER A 281 3.62 11.15 21.21
CA SER A 281 3.92 11.84 22.49
C SER A 281 3.12 11.26 23.66
N LEU A 282 1.80 11.09 23.50
CA LEU A 282 0.95 10.50 24.53
C LEU A 282 1.33 9.05 24.88
N LYS A 283 1.80 8.26 23.90
CA LYS A 283 2.31 6.91 24.15
C LYS A 283 3.59 6.92 24.97
N GLU A 284 4.50 7.86 24.69
CA GLU A 284 5.74 8.06 25.45
C GLU A 284 5.44 8.51 26.90
N GLU A 285 4.56 9.50 27.08
CA GLU A 285 4.11 9.93 28.40
C GLU A 285 3.47 8.77 29.19
N LEU A 286 2.62 7.97 28.55
CA LEU A 286 1.97 6.83 29.18
C LEU A 286 2.99 5.73 29.54
N ALA A 287 4.02 5.51 28.72
CA ALA A 287 5.12 4.60 29.03
C ALA A 287 5.92 5.09 30.24
N ALA A 288 6.24 6.39 30.31
CA ALA A 288 6.90 7.00 31.46
C ALA A 288 6.07 6.86 32.74
N ARG A 289 4.76 7.16 32.69
CA ARG A 289 3.86 6.98 33.84
C ARG A 289 3.76 5.52 34.29
N ARG A 290 3.78 4.56 33.37
CA ARG A 290 3.82 3.13 33.73
C ARG A 290 5.12 2.76 34.45
N ALA A 291 6.26 3.32 34.04
CA ALA A 291 7.54 3.14 34.72
C ALA A 291 7.49 3.73 36.14
N ASP A 292 6.97 4.95 36.31
CA ASP A 292 6.79 5.59 37.61
C ASP A 292 5.93 4.74 38.56
N VAL A 293 4.80 4.20 38.07
CA VAL A 293 3.93 3.31 38.84
C VAL A 293 4.67 2.02 39.22
N GLY A 294 5.50 1.48 38.34
CA GLY A 294 6.36 0.33 38.63
C GLY A 294 7.33 0.64 39.78
N HIS A 295 8.00 1.79 39.73
CA HIS A 295 8.92 2.24 40.77
C HIS A 295 8.22 2.45 42.12
N LEU A 296 7.05 3.11 42.13
CA LEU A 296 6.26 3.32 43.35
C LEU A 296 5.79 2.00 43.97
N LYS A 297 5.43 1.00 43.15
CA LYS A 297 5.09 -0.35 43.64
C LYS A 297 6.28 -1.03 44.30
N GLN A 298 7.47 -0.90 43.71
CA GLN A 298 8.70 -1.42 44.29
C GLN A 298 9.00 -0.76 45.64
N LEU A 299 9.00 0.58 45.71
CA LEU A 299 9.20 1.34 46.94
C LEU A 299 8.17 0.95 48.02
N THR A 300 6.91 0.77 47.64
CA THR A 300 5.87 0.31 48.58
C THR A 300 6.17 -1.09 49.10
N GLY A 301 6.69 -1.98 48.26
CA GLY A 301 7.15 -3.32 48.66
C GLY A 301 8.32 -3.29 49.63
N GLU A 302 9.33 -2.44 49.34
CA GLU A 302 10.49 -2.22 50.21
C GLU A 302 10.06 -1.68 51.58
N VAL A 303 9.24 -0.62 51.61
CA VAL A 303 8.69 -0.05 52.86
C VAL A 303 7.89 -1.10 53.64
N ARG A 304 7.09 -1.93 52.97
CA ARG A 304 6.35 -3.02 53.63
C ARG A 304 7.30 -4.03 54.27
N SER A 305 8.35 -4.44 53.56
CA SER A 305 9.35 -5.38 54.09
C SER A 305 10.14 -4.80 55.26
N ALA A 306 10.51 -3.52 55.20
CA ALA A 306 11.16 -2.80 56.28
C ALA A 306 10.24 -2.69 57.52
N ASN A 307 8.95 -2.42 57.31
CA ASN A 307 7.98 -2.35 58.40
C ASN A 307 7.79 -3.71 59.08
N GLU A 308 7.73 -4.79 58.29
CA GLU A 308 7.67 -6.15 58.82
C GLU A 308 8.92 -6.51 59.63
N HIS A 309 10.11 -6.15 59.14
CA HIS A 309 11.35 -6.32 59.88
C HIS A 309 11.35 -5.55 61.20
N LEU A 310 10.91 -4.28 61.21
CA LEU A 310 10.79 -3.49 62.43
C LEU A 310 9.78 -4.09 63.42
N ARG A 311 8.67 -4.67 62.95
CA ARG A 311 7.72 -5.39 63.82
C ARG A 311 8.36 -6.64 64.44
N GLN A 312 9.15 -7.39 63.68
CA GLN A 312 9.91 -8.54 64.19
C GLN A 312 10.96 -8.11 65.22
N GLN A 313 11.66 -7.00 64.98
CA GLN A 313 12.59 -6.44 65.97
C GLN A 313 11.87 -6.00 67.25
N LEU A 314 10.72 -5.33 67.11
CA LEU A 314 9.92 -4.89 68.26
C LEU A 314 9.42 -6.07 69.10
N THR A 315 8.91 -7.12 68.46
CA THR A 315 8.46 -8.34 69.15
C THR A 315 9.61 -9.06 69.84
N ALA A 316 10.77 -9.21 69.18
CA ALA A 316 11.97 -9.77 69.80
C ALA A 316 12.45 -8.94 71.00
N ALA A 317 12.40 -7.60 70.91
CA ALA A 317 12.73 -6.72 72.02
C ALA A 317 11.73 -6.84 73.18
N GLN A 318 10.44 -7.01 72.89
CA GLN A 318 9.41 -7.26 73.91
C GLN A 318 9.61 -8.61 74.61
N GLU A 319 9.94 -9.67 73.87
CA GLU A 319 10.28 -10.98 74.43
C GLU A 319 11.54 -10.92 75.30
N ALA A 320 12.59 -10.24 74.84
CA ALA A 320 13.80 -10.03 75.61
C ALA A 320 13.54 -9.23 76.91
N ALA A 321 12.70 -8.19 76.84
CA ALA A 321 12.29 -7.44 78.02
C ALA A 321 11.47 -8.30 79.00
N ALA A 322 10.54 -9.12 78.52
CA ALA A 322 9.78 -10.06 79.34
C ALA A 322 10.69 -11.12 79.99
N ALA A 323 11.65 -11.66 79.25
CA ALA A 323 12.65 -12.59 79.78
C ALA A 323 13.50 -11.92 80.87
N ALA A 324 13.98 -10.69 80.64
CA ALA A 324 14.72 -9.92 81.63
C ALA A 324 13.88 -9.60 82.88
N GLN A 325 12.58 -9.34 82.72
CA GLN A 325 11.67 -9.17 83.86
C GLN A 325 11.51 -10.49 84.64
N GLY A 326 11.43 -11.62 83.93
CA GLY A 326 11.43 -12.96 84.52
C GLY A 326 12.69 -13.23 85.33
N THR A 327 13.88 -12.99 84.77
CA THR A 327 15.15 -13.16 85.49
C THR A 327 15.26 -12.23 86.69
N LEU A 328 14.83 -10.97 86.58
CA LEU A 328 14.78 -10.05 87.72
C LEU A 328 13.86 -10.54 88.83
N SER A 329 12.70 -11.11 88.50
CA SER A 329 11.78 -11.69 89.49
C SER A 329 12.40 -12.90 90.19
N HIS A 330 13.13 -13.73 89.44
CA HIS A 330 13.86 -14.87 89.98
C HIS A 330 14.98 -14.43 90.92
N VAL A 331 15.84 -13.51 90.49
CA VAL A 331 16.91 -12.94 91.32
C VAL A 331 16.35 -12.29 92.59
N ARG A 332 15.19 -11.60 92.50
CA ARG A 332 14.51 -11.07 93.71
C ARG A 332 14.07 -12.19 94.65
N SER A 333 13.53 -13.29 94.12
CA SER A 333 13.12 -14.45 94.92
C SER A 333 14.32 -15.16 95.58
N GLU A 334 15.42 -15.31 94.85
CA GLU A 334 16.70 -15.84 95.37
C GLU A 334 17.28 -14.92 96.44
N LYS A 335 17.28 -13.60 96.21
CA LYS A 335 17.70 -12.61 97.21
C LYS A 335 16.90 -12.79 98.50
N LEU A 336 15.57 -12.86 98.43
CA LEU A 336 14.72 -13.08 99.60
C LEU A 336 14.97 -14.44 100.27
N HIS A 337 15.29 -15.48 99.49
CA HIS A 337 15.68 -16.78 100.01
C HIS A 337 17.00 -16.69 100.79
N TYR A 338 18.04 -16.09 100.21
CA TYR A 338 19.31 -15.88 100.88
C TYR A 338 19.19 -14.97 102.10
N GLU A 339 18.36 -13.92 102.05
CA GLU A 339 18.06 -13.10 103.23
C GLU A 339 17.45 -13.93 104.37
N ARG A 340 16.54 -14.86 104.05
CA ARG A 340 15.97 -15.81 105.03
C ARG A 340 17.01 -16.80 105.54
N GLU A 341 17.86 -17.35 104.68
CA GLU A 341 18.94 -18.26 105.09
C GLU A 341 19.95 -17.56 105.99
N VAL A 342 20.36 -16.34 105.66
CA VAL A 342 21.23 -15.52 106.50
C VAL A 342 20.57 -15.24 107.85
N GLY A 343 19.27 -14.93 107.88
CA GLY A 343 18.51 -14.79 109.12
C GLY A 343 18.54 -16.06 109.97
N ARG A 344 18.21 -17.21 109.37
CA ARG A 344 18.25 -18.52 110.04
C ARG A 344 19.65 -18.87 110.54
N LEU A 345 20.70 -18.65 109.74
CA LEU A 345 22.08 -18.87 110.15
C LEU A 345 22.47 -17.92 111.30
N GLY A 346 21.96 -16.68 111.31
CA GLY A 346 22.12 -15.75 112.42
C GLY A 346 21.48 -16.26 113.71
N GLU A 347 20.28 -16.85 113.63
CA GLU A 347 19.60 -17.50 114.75
C GLU A 347 20.36 -18.75 115.23
N GLU A 348 20.84 -19.60 114.32
CA GLU A 348 21.67 -20.76 114.64
C GLU A 348 22.98 -20.35 115.32
N CYS A 349 23.67 -19.32 114.82
CA CYS A 349 24.85 -18.75 115.46
C CYS A 349 24.55 -18.20 116.85
N SER A 350 23.41 -17.51 117.02
CA SER A 350 22.97 -16.99 118.33
C SER A 350 22.67 -18.12 119.31
N ARG A 351 22.03 -19.20 118.82
CA ARG A 351 21.76 -20.41 119.60
C ARG A 351 23.05 -21.14 119.99
N LEU A 352 23.96 -21.35 119.04
CA LEU A 352 25.28 -21.95 119.29
C LEU A 352 26.10 -21.09 120.25
N GLY A 353 26.01 -19.76 120.14
CA GLY A 353 26.59 -18.84 121.11
C GLY A 353 26.01 -19.04 122.52
N ALA A 354 24.69 -19.17 122.66
CA ALA A 354 24.05 -19.45 123.94
C ALA A 354 24.39 -20.85 124.50
N GLU A 355 24.52 -21.85 123.63
CA GLU A 355 25.00 -23.19 123.98
C GLU A 355 26.48 -23.16 124.41
N LEU A 356 27.32 -22.38 123.73
CA LEU A 356 28.72 -22.12 124.12
C LEU A 356 28.78 -21.42 125.48
N ASP A 357 27.98 -20.40 125.74
CA ASP A 357 27.93 -19.74 127.04
C ASP A 357 27.44 -20.67 128.15
N ARG A 358 26.49 -21.56 127.83
CA ARG A 358 26.00 -22.59 128.77
C ARG A 358 27.11 -23.58 129.07
N THR A 359 27.81 -24.11 128.06
CA THR A 359 28.93 -25.04 128.24
C THR A 359 30.12 -24.36 128.93
N ALA A 360 30.39 -23.08 128.67
CA ALA A 360 31.39 -22.30 129.38
C ALA A 360 31.02 -22.14 130.87
N ARG A 361 29.75 -21.90 131.19
CA ARG A 361 29.22 -21.90 132.57
C ARG A 361 29.33 -23.27 133.22
N GLU A 362 29.02 -24.34 132.49
CA GLU A 362 29.19 -25.73 132.96
C GLU A 362 30.65 -26.07 133.20
N LEU A 363 31.57 -25.65 132.32
CA LEU A 363 33.02 -25.78 132.51
C LEU A 363 33.50 -24.96 133.70
N GLY A 364 32.93 -23.77 133.93
CA GLY A 364 33.16 -22.98 135.14
C GLY A 364 32.76 -23.74 136.39
N ARG A 365 31.54 -24.29 136.42
CA ARG A 365 31.07 -25.17 137.49
C ARG A 365 31.93 -26.42 137.64
N LEU A 366 32.40 -27.01 136.55
CA LEU A 366 33.29 -28.17 136.58
C LEU A 366 34.68 -27.81 137.11
N ARG A 367 35.18 -26.60 136.83
CA ARG A 367 36.40 -26.07 137.47
C ARG A 367 36.20 -25.84 138.97
N GLU A 368 35.07 -25.25 139.36
CA GLU A 368 34.70 -25.12 140.78
C GLU A 368 34.62 -26.51 141.45
N TRP A 369 33.99 -27.49 140.79
CA TRP A 369 33.97 -28.88 141.23
C TRP A 369 35.36 -29.51 141.25
N GLN A 370 36.23 -29.20 140.28
CA GLN A 370 37.61 -29.68 140.25
C GLN A 370 38.41 -29.10 141.42
N ASP A 371 38.17 -27.84 141.81
CA ASP A 371 38.83 -27.23 142.96
C ASP A 371 38.26 -27.75 144.28
N VAL A 372 36.97 -28.06 144.34
CA VAL A 372 36.35 -28.82 145.46
C VAL A 372 36.97 -30.22 145.54
N LEU A 373 37.11 -30.93 144.41
CA LEU A 373 37.74 -32.24 144.36
C LEU A 373 39.21 -32.18 144.77
N LYS A 374 39.98 -31.19 144.32
CA LYS A 374 41.36 -30.98 144.80
C LYS A 374 41.41 -30.75 146.30
N LYS A 375 40.45 -30.01 146.88
CA LYS A 375 40.32 -29.84 148.33
C LYS A 375 40.03 -31.16 149.05
N VAL A 376 39.06 -31.92 148.53
CA VAL A 376 38.70 -33.25 149.04
C VAL A 376 39.85 -34.24 148.87
N GLU A 377 40.63 -34.16 147.80
CA GLU A 377 41.81 -35.00 147.54
C GLU A 377 43.00 -34.62 148.42
N THR A 378 43.20 -33.34 148.74
CA THR A 378 44.17 -32.93 149.76
C THR A 378 43.77 -33.36 151.17
N ASP A 379 42.47 -33.44 151.45
CA ASP A 379 41.93 -33.93 152.72
C ASP A 379 41.97 -35.48 152.79
N LYS A 380 41.73 -36.17 151.67
CA LYS A 380 41.82 -37.63 151.53
C LYS A 380 43.26 -38.16 151.53
N LEU A 381 44.22 -37.47 150.91
CA LEU A 381 45.63 -37.87 150.94
C LEU A 381 46.23 -37.80 152.35
N ARG A 382 45.57 -37.08 153.27
CA ARG A 382 45.90 -37.03 154.70
C ARG A 382 45.29 -38.19 155.50
N GLU A 383 44.11 -38.69 155.11
CA GLU A 383 43.47 -39.90 155.67
C GLU A 383 43.99 -41.22 155.07
N GLU A 384 44.38 -41.24 153.79
CA GLU A 384 44.81 -42.45 153.08
C GLU A 384 46.27 -42.85 153.41
N GLN A 385 47.11 -41.94 153.91
CA GLN A 385 48.41 -42.28 154.52
C GLN A 385 48.27 -43.08 155.83
N GLU A 386 47.10 -43.06 156.49
CA GLU A 386 46.80 -43.84 157.69
C GLU A 386 46.06 -45.17 157.37
N ALA A 387 45.46 -45.30 156.18
CA ALA A 387 44.68 -46.46 155.76
C ALA A 387 45.44 -47.49 154.88
N HIS A 388 46.52 -47.09 154.20
CA HIS A 388 47.28 -47.96 153.28
C HIS A 388 48.08 -49.11 153.92
N ALA A 389 48.08 -49.22 155.24
CA ALA A 389 48.57 -50.40 155.95
C ALA A 389 47.57 -51.58 155.97
N ARG A 390 46.28 -51.40 155.60
CA ARG A 390 45.22 -52.41 155.88
C ARG A 390 44.47 -53.01 154.69
N THR A 391 44.71 -52.60 153.44
CA THR A 391 43.86 -53.00 152.30
C THR A 391 44.60 -53.61 151.10
N ARG A 392 45.75 -54.25 151.34
CA ARG A 392 46.29 -55.27 150.41
C ARG A 392 45.41 -56.53 150.29
N ALA A 393 44.40 -56.68 151.15
CA ALA A 393 43.49 -57.83 151.17
C ALA A 393 42.20 -57.66 150.33
N GLY A 394 41.92 -56.47 149.77
CA GLY A 394 40.68 -56.20 149.00
C GLY A 394 40.82 -56.37 147.48
N ALA A 395 42.02 -56.62 146.98
CA ALA A 395 42.33 -56.69 145.55
C ALA A 395 41.70 -57.90 144.84
N GLU A 396 41.21 -58.89 145.57
CA GLU A 396 40.60 -60.11 145.01
C GLU A 396 39.08 -59.96 144.72
N ALA A 397 38.42 -58.89 145.17
CA ALA A 397 36.98 -58.68 144.97
C ALA A 397 36.59 -57.94 143.66
N LYS A 398 37.52 -57.20 143.03
CA LYS A 398 37.24 -56.42 141.80
C LYS A 398 37.32 -57.24 140.52
N SER A 399 37.82 -58.47 140.60
CA SER A 399 37.85 -59.42 139.47
C SER A 399 36.45 -59.91 139.07
N ALA A 400 35.47 -59.89 139.99
CA ALA A 400 34.11 -60.39 139.75
C ALA A 400 33.15 -59.35 139.12
N GLU A 401 33.52 -58.06 139.08
CA GLU A 401 32.72 -56.99 138.44
C GLU A 401 33.04 -56.81 136.95
N ALA A 402 34.20 -57.30 136.49
CA ALA A 402 34.59 -57.22 135.08
C ALA A 402 33.78 -58.18 134.19
N GLU A 403 33.44 -59.38 134.69
CA GLU A 403 32.69 -60.41 133.94
C GLU A 403 31.22 -60.03 133.68
N LYS A 404 30.60 -59.18 134.52
CA LYS A 404 29.23 -58.67 134.29
C LYS A 404 29.14 -57.61 133.18
N LYS A 405 30.22 -56.86 132.94
CA LYS A 405 30.25 -55.81 131.90
C LYS A 405 30.41 -56.42 130.50
N GLU A 406 31.09 -57.56 130.36
CA GLU A 406 31.32 -58.18 129.05
C GLU A 406 30.03 -58.73 128.41
N ALA A 407 29.06 -59.17 129.22
CA ALA A 407 27.79 -59.71 128.73
C ALA A 407 26.86 -58.65 128.09
N LEU A 408 26.90 -57.40 128.56
CA LEU A 408 26.08 -56.30 128.05
C LEU A 408 26.54 -55.79 126.67
N TRP A 409 27.84 -55.82 126.39
CA TRP A 409 28.39 -55.35 125.12
C TRP A 409 28.12 -56.33 123.97
N ARG A 410 28.00 -57.63 124.26
CA ARG A 410 27.67 -58.65 123.26
C ARG A 410 26.21 -58.58 122.78
N ALA A 411 25.30 -57.98 123.54
CA ALA A 411 23.91 -57.78 123.14
C ALA A 411 23.72 -56.55 122.23
N ASP A 412 24.46 -55.46 122.48
CA ASP A 412 24.35 -54.22 121.70
C ASP A 412 24.99 -54.32 120.31
N ILE A 413 25.97 -55.22 120.14
CA ILE A 413 26.59 -55.50 118.84
C ILE A 413 25.61 -56.22 117.89
N ARG A 414 24.86 -57.22 118.38
CA ARG A 414 23.87 -57.95 117.54
C ARG A 414 22.73 -57.07 117.04
N ALA A 415 22.26 -56.12 117.86
CA ALA A 415 21.21 -55.18 117.46
C ALA A 415 21.66 -54.18 116.38
N ARG A 416 22.96 -53.90 116.26
CA ARG A 416 23.52 -53.02 115.22
C ARG A 416 23.76 -53.77 113.91
N GLU A 417 24.11 -55.05 113.99
CA GLU A 417 24.26 -55.93 112.82
C GLU A 417 22.92 -56.12 112.08
N GLU A 418 21.80 -56.27 112.80
CA GLU A 418 20.47 -56.37 112.19
C GLU A 418 20.01 -55.07 111.47
N ARG A 419 20.39 -53.89 111.99
CA ARG A 419 20.09 -52.59 111.34
C ARG A 419 20.96 -52.29 110.12
N LEU A 420 22.17 -52.86 110.06
CA LEU A 420 23.03 -52.78 108.88
C LEU A 420 22.50 -53.70 107.78
N ALA A 421 22.08 -54.92 108.13
CA ALA A 421 21.47 -55.85 107.18
C ALA A 421 20.18 -55.28 106.54
N SER A 422 19.34 -54.54 107.29
CA SER A 422 18.15 -53.89 106.71
C SER A 422 18.50 -52.72 105.78
N ARG A 423 19.58 -51.97 106.05
CA ARG A 423 20.04 -50.87 105.19
C ARG A 423 20.71 -51.35 103.90
N ASP A 424 21.41 -52.48 103.94
CA ASP A 424 22.00 -53.08 102.75
C ASP A 424 20.93 -53.58 101.78
N ALA A 425 19.82 -54.13 102.31
CA ALA A 425 18.66 -54.51 101.49
C ALA A 425 17.99 -53.29 100.81
N GLU A 426 17.84 -52.16 101.51
CA GLU A 426 17.33 -50.91 100.90
C GLU A 426 18.27 -50.35 99.83
N LEU A 427 19.58 -50.36 100.06
CA LEU A 427 20.56 -49.89 99.07
C LEU A 427 20.55 -50.74 97.80
N ASP A 428 20.31 -52.05 97.89
CA ASP A 428 20.19 -52.91 96.71
C ASP A 428 18.90 -52.67 95.92
N THR A 429 17.79 -52.31 96.58
CA THR A 429 16.57 -51.87 95.86
C THR A 429 16.79 -50.53 95.14
N GLN A 430 17.53 -49.59 95.75
CA GLN A 430 17.88 -48.32 95.12
C GLN A 430 18.88 -48.47 93.96
N ARG A 431 19.80 -49.43 94.03
CA ARG A 431 20.71 -49.77 92.91
C ARG A 431 19.95 -50.33 91.71
N LYS A 432 18.95 -51.19 91.93
CA LYS A 432 18.10 -51.74 90.87
C LYS A 432 17.23 -50.65 90.22
N ALA A 433 16.66 -49.74 91.01
CA ALA A 433 15.90 -48.60 90.49
C ALA A 433 16.78 -47.64 89.66
N ASN A 434 18.01 -47.36 90.11
CA ASN A 434 18.95 -46.54 89.34
C ASN A 434 19.42 -47.21 88.04
N GLY A 435 19.57 -48.54 88.03
CA GLY A 435 19.88 -49.29 86.80
C GLY A 435 18.80 -49.16 85.73
N LEU A 436 17.52 -49.13 86.14
CA LEU A 436 16.39 -48.98 85.22
C LEU A 436 16.30 -47.55 84.65
N LEU A 437 16.58 -46.53 85.47
CA LEU A 437 16.67 -45.14 85.02
C LEU A 437 17.84 -44.90 84.06
N GLN A 438 18.99 -45.55 84.27
CA GLN A 438 20.12 -45.45 83.34
C GLN A 438 19.83 -46.07 81.96
N LEU A 439 19.01 -47.12 81.90
CA LEU A 439 18.53 -47.69 80.63
C LEU A 439 17.59 -46.72 79.90
N GLN A 440 16.67 -46.07 80.60
CA GLN A 440 15.79 -45.07 80.01
C GLN A 440 16.54 -43.83 79.51
N VAL A 441 17.58 -43.38 80.23
CA VAL A 441 18.44 -42.27 79.78
C VAL A 441 19.20 -42.65 78.51
N LYS A 442 19.67 -43.90 78.37
CA LYS A 442 20.35 -44.37 77.14
C LYS A 442 19.40 -44.45 75.95
N ASP A 443 18.17 -44.91 76.13
CA ASP A 443 17.18 -44.96 75.05
C ASP A 443 16.77 -43.55 74.59
N LEU A 444 16.59 -42.61 75.53
CA LEU A 444 16.31 -41.21 75.20
C LEU A 444 17.50 -40.53 74.51
N GLN A 445 18.74 -40.81 74.92
CA GLN A 445 19.94 -40.32 74.21
C GLN A 445 20.02 -40.87 72.77
N LYS A 446 19.63 -42.12 72.55
CA LYS A 446 19.62 -42.75 71.22
C LYS A 446 18.53 -42.15 70.32
N GLN A 447 17.36 -41.84 70.88
CA GLN A 447 16.29 -41.11 70.17
C GLN A 447 16.70 -39.68 69.84
N LEU A 448 17.41 -38.99 70.74
CA LEU A 448 17.91 -37.65 70.51
C LEU A 448 18.96 -37.63 69.37
N SER A 449 19.84 -38.62 69.30
CA SER A 449 20.81 -38.75 68.20
C SER A 449 20.15 -39.05 66.84
N LEU A 450 19.04 -39.80 66.84
CA LEU A 450 18.28 -40.07 65.61
C LEU A 450 17.56 -38.80 65.12
N CYS A 451 16.88 -38.06 66.00
CA CYS A 451 16.25 -36.79 65.63
C CYS A 451 17.28 -35.72 65.21
N GLN A 452 18.48 -35.72 65.78
CA GLN A 452 19.57 -34.83 65.33
C GLN A 452 20.07 -35.21 63.93
N GLY A 453 20.19 -36.51 63.63
CA GLY A 453 20.51 -37.02 62.30
C GLY A 453 19.47 -36.61 61.25
N GLU A 454 18.18 -36.76 61.56
CA GLU A 454 17.07 -36.34 60.69
C GLU A 454 17.05 -34.83 60.46
N LYS A 455 17.32 -34.04 61.50
CA LYS A 455 17.44 -32.58 61.39
C LYS A 455 18.59 -32.17 60.46
N THR A 456 19.74 -32.85 60.55
CA THR A 456 20.87 -32.58 59.65
C THR A 456 20.58 -32.99 58.20
N ALA A 457 19.89 -34.11 57.99
CA ALA A 457 19.49 -34.56 56.64
C ALA A 457 18.44 -33.63 56.01
N ALA A 458 17.52 -33.09 56.81
CA ALA A 458 16.56 -32.09 56.35
C ALA A 458 17.23 -30.74 56.02
N ALA A 459 18.29 -30.36 56.74
CA ALA A 459 19.08 -29.17 56.45
C ALA A 459 19.84 -29.31 55.12
N THR A 460 20.52 -30.44 54.89
CA THR A 460 21.23 -30.70 53.63
C THR A 460 20.27 -30.74 52.44
N ALA A 461 19.11 -31.39 52.57
CA ALA A 461 18.10 -31.41 51.51
C ALA A 461 17.56 -30.01 51.17
N ARG A 462 17.43 -29.13 52.16
CA ARG A 462 17.00 -27.73 51.96
C ARG A 462 18.06 -26.90 51.24
N ASP A 463 19.33 -27.12 51.54
CA ASP A 463 20.43 -26.42 50.88
C ASP A 463 20.65 -26.91 49.45
N ASP A 464 20.43 -28.20 49.17
CA ASP A 464 20.41 -28.74 47.80
C ASP A 464 19.25 -28.16 46.97
N GLN A 465 18.07 -27.99 47.57
CA GLN A 465 16.94 -27.31 46.92
C GLN A 465 17.25 -25.84 46.63
N ARG A 466 17.93 -25.13 47.55
CA ARG A 466 18.37 -23.74 47.31
C ARG A 466 19.40 -23.65 46.19
N ALA A 467 20.34 -24.60 46.12
CA ALA A 467 21.31 -24.68 45.03
C ALA A 467 20.63 -24.96 43.68
N ALA A 468 19.60 -25.82 43.64
CA ALA A 468 18.81 -26.08 42.44
C ALA A 468 18.02 -24.84 41.98
N ILE A 469 17.39 -24.11 42.92
CA ILE A 469 16.70 -22.84 42.64
C ILE A 469 17.70 -21.79 42.10
N GLY A 470 18.91 -21.71 42.65
CA GLY A 470 19.96 -20.82 42.16
C GLY A 470 20.39 -21.14 40.71
N LYS A 471 20.52 -22.43 40.37
CA LYS A 471 20.84 -22.87 39.00
C LYS A 471 19.72 -22.49 38.00
N LEU A 472 18.46 -22.72 38.37
CA LEU A 472 17.31 -22.36 37.52
C LEU A 472 17.17 -20.84 37.35
N GLN A 473 17.46 -20.05 38.39
CA GLN A 473 17.47 -18.59 38.27
C GLN A 473 18.58 -18.07 37.35
N ALA A 474 19.78 -18.67 37.41
CA ALA A 474 20.88 -18.34 36.49
C ALA A 474 20.54 -18.70 35.03
N GLU A 475 19.86 -19.83 34.82
CA GLU A 475 19.42 -20.28 33.50
C GLU A 475 18.32 -19.37 32.92
N ILE A 476 17.37 -18.92 33.74
CA ILE A 476 16.37 -17.91 33.35
C ILE A 476 17.03 -16.57 32.97
N GLN A 477 18.06 -16.13 33.71
CA GLN A 477 18.78 -14.90 33.36
C GLN A 477 19.57 -15.05 32.05
N ARG A 478 20.17 -16.21 31.81
CA ARG A 478 20.84 -16.51 30.54
C ARG A 478 19.88 -16.49 29.36
N ILE A 479 18.70 -17.12 29.49
CA ILE A 479 17.67 -17.10 28.44
C ILE A 479 17.17 -15.67 28.17
N ARG A 480 17.03 -14.82 29.21
CA ARG A 480 16.65 -13.41 29.04
C ARG A 480 17.71 -12.59 28.31
N LEU A 481 18.99 -12.84 28.58
CA LEU A 481 20.09 -12.19 27.87
C LEU A 481 20.17 -12.64 26.40
N ASP A 482 19.99 -13.93 26.13
CA ASP A 482 19.97 -14.47 24.76
C ASP A 482 18.76 -13.95 23.97
N ALA A 483 17.59 -13.77 24.61
CA ALA A 483 16.42 -13.15 23.99
C ALA A 483 16.66 -11.67 23.66
N ALA A 484 17.24 -10.91 24.60
CA ALA A 484 17.58 -9.51 24.39
C ALA A 484 18.64 -9.32 23.28
N GLN A 485 19.61 -10.24 23.17
CA GLN A 485 20.58 -10.24 22.08
C GLN A 485 19.94 -10.54 20.72
N ARG A 486 19.05 -11.53 20.64
CA ARG A 486 18.31 -11.82 19.40
C ARG A 486 17.39 -10.67 18.98
N ASP A 487 16.77 -9.97 19.92
CA ASP A 487 15.96 -8.79 19.60
C ASP A 487 16.84 -7.63 19.11
N LYS A 488 18.04 -7.45 19.68
CA LYS A 488 19.02 -6.48 19.19
C LYS A 488 19.50 -6.82 17.77
N GLU A 489 19.82 -8.08 17.49
CA GLU A 489 20.20 -8.55 16.15
C GLU A 489 19.06 -8.40 15.13
N ARG A 490 17.81 -8.63 15.53
CA ARG A 490 16.63 -8.35 14.70
C ARG A 490 16.50 -6.87 14.38
N THR A 491 16.68 -5.98 15.36
CA THR A 491 16.60 -4.54 15.09
C THR A 491 17.73 -4.04 14.17
N VAL A 492 18.93 -4.59 14.29
CA VAL A 492 20.09 -4.24 13.44
C VAL A 492 19.91 -4.78 12.02
N THR A 493 19.38 -5.98 11.86
CA THR A 493 19.10 -6.56 10.54
C THR A 493 17.91 -5.89 9.85
N GLU A 494 16.88 -5.49 10.60
CA GLU A 494 15.77 -4.69 10.07
C GLU A 494 16.19 -3.26 9.71
N SER A 495 17.07 -2.63 10.48
CA SER A 495 17.60 -1.30 10.14
C SER A 495 18.49 -1.38 8.89
N ALA A 496 19.36 -2.38 8.79
CA ALA A 496 20.21 -2.59 7.61
C ALA A 496 19.39 -2.90 6.34
N ALA A 497 18.31 -3.68 6.47
CA ALA A 497 17.40 -3.96 5.35
C ALA A 497 16.63 -2.70 4.90
N LYS A 498 16.23 -1.84 5.83
CA LYS A 498 15.58 -0.55 5.52
C LYS A 498 16.57 0.43 4.87
N GLU A 499 17.82 0.44 5.29
CA GLU A 499 18.87 1.28 4.72
C GLU A 499 19.24 0.84 3.29
N ALA A 500 19.36 -0.48 3.05
CA ALA A 500 19.57 -1.03 1.73
C ALA A 500 18.39 -0.71 0.77
N ALA A 501 17.15 -0.88 1.24
CA ALA A 501 15.97 -0.52 0.45
C ALA A 501 15.86 0.99 0.17
N ALA A 502 16.31 1.83 1.09
CA ALA A 502 16.37 3.28 0.90
C ALA A 502 17.47 3.66 -0.11
N ALA A 503 18.63 3.01 -0.06
CA ALA A 503 19.73 3.21 -1.00
C ALA A 503 19.35 2.79 -2.43
N ASP A 504 18.68 1.65 -2.58
CA ASP A 504 18.20 1.18 -3.90
C ASP A 504 17.11 2.10 -4.46
N LYS A 505 16.20 2.60 -3.61
CA LYS A 505 15.20 3.59 -4.01
C LYS A 505 15.84 4.90 -4.47
N ALA A 506 16.85 5.38 -3.76
CA ALA A 506 17.58 6.60 -4.13
C ALA A 506 18.35 6.42 -5.45
N ARG A 507 18.94 5.24 -5.68
CA ARG A 507 19.64 4.91 -6.92
C ARG A 507 18.69 4.86 -8.13
N LEU A 508 17.51 4.25 -7.96
CA LEU A 508 16.49 4.21 -9.01
C LEU A 508 15.89 5.59 -9.29
N GLN A 509 15.73 6.44 -8.27
CA GLN A 509 15.29 7.82 -8.47
C GLN A 509 16.33 8.66 -9.22
N ALA A 510 17.61 8.50 -8.90
CA ALA A 510 18.69 9.17 -9.62
C ALA A 510 18.74 8.76 -11.10
N GLN A 511 18.58 7.47 -11.41
CA GLN A 511 18.51 6.96 -12.78
C GLN A 511 17.30 7.48 -13.55
N LEU A 512 16.16 7.67 -12.88
CA LEU A 512 14.94 8.20 -13.48
C LEU A 512 15.04 9.70 -13.76
N GLU A 513 15.71 10.46 -12.89
CA GLU A 513 16.05 11.86 -13.14
C GLU A 513 17.07 12.02 -14.28
N GLU A 514 18.06 11.13 -14.36
CA GLU A 514 19.05 11.13 -15.43
C GLU A 514 18.41 10.81 -16.79
N ALA A 515 17.55 9.79 -16.86
CA ALA A 515 16.75 9.49 -18.05
C ALA A 515 15.79 10.65 -18.41
N GLY A 516 15.25 11.35 -17.41
CA GLY A 516 14.46 12.55 -17.61
C GLY A 516 15.26 13.70 -18.25
N ARG A 517 16.50 13.93 -17.77
CA ARG A 517 17.41 14.92 -18.35
C ARG A 517 17.82 14.56 -19.77
N GLU A 518 18.12 13.29 -20.04
CA GLU A 518 18.43 12.79 -21.38
C GLU A 518 17.24 12.96 -22.35
N ALA A 519 16.01 12.70 -21.89
CA ALA A 519 14.80 12.93 -22.70
C ALA A 519 14.58 14.42 -23.00
N THR A 520 14.88 15.32 -22.06
CA THR A 520 14.81 16.77 -22.31
C THR A 520 15.90 17.25 -23.27
N LEU A 521 17.12 16.70 -23.18
CA LEU A 521 18.20 16.96 -24.13
C LEU A 521 17.85 16.45 -25.54
N ALA A 522 17.27 15.25 -25.66
CA ALA A 522 16.81 14.70 -26.93
C ALA A 522 15.70 15.56 -27.57
N ARG A 523 14.77 16.09 -26.77
CA ARG A 523 13.76 17.05 -27.27
C ARG A 523 14.39 18.36 -27.73
N ALA A 524 15.28 18.95 -26.93
CA ALA A 524 15.97 20.18 -27.28
C ALA A 524 16.81 20.05 -28.58
N LEU A 525 17.48 18.91 -28.75
CA LEU A 525 18.19 18.58 -29.99
C LEU A 525 17.21 18.44 -31.15
N SER A 526 16.11 17.68 -31.00
CA SER A 526 15.11 17.53 -32.08
C SER A 526 14.49 18.87 -32.51
N GLU A 527 14.27 19.79 -31.57
CA GLU A 527 13.79 21.15 -31.85
C GLU A 527 14.85 22.01 -32.55
N GLY A 528 16.12 21.88 -32.15
CA GLY A 528 17.25 22.52 -32.82
C GLY A 528 17.35 22.09 -34.29
N TRP A 529 17.27 20.80 -34.55
CA TRP A 529 17.29 20.25 -35.91
C TRP A 529 16.07 20.70 -36.72
N GLN A 530 14.88 20.79 -36.12
CA GLN A 530 13.70 21.33 -36.80
C GLN A 530 13.80 22.83 -37.12
N ARG A 531 14.51 23.61 -36.29
CA ARG A 531 14.80 25.02 -36.59
C ARG A 531 15.77 25.14 -37.75
N GLU A 532 16.86 24.37 -37.75
CA GLU A 532 17.82 24.33 -38.85
C GLU A 532 17.18 23.87 -40.17
N LEU A 533 16.26 22.90 -40.11
CA LEU A 533 15.51 22.45 -41.29
C LEU A 533 14.54 23.52 -41.82
N ARG A 534 13.92 24.30 -40.93
CA ARG A 534 13.08 25.45 -41.32
C ARG A 534 13.92 26.58 -41.92
N GLU A 535 15.10 26.83 -41.37
CA GLU A 535 16.02 27.87 -41.84
C GLU A 535 16.69 27.48 -43.17
N ALA A 536 17.02 26.20 -43.35
CA ALA A 536 17.48 25.67 -44.64
C ALA A 536 16.38 25.78 -45.70
N ARG A 537 15.12 25.46 -45.35
CA ARG A 537 13.97 25.63 -46.27
C ARG A 537 13.70 27.09 -46.61
N SER A 538 13.80 28.01 -45.66
CA SER A 538 13.62 29.44 -45.94
C SER A 538 14.73 29.99 -46.84
N ARG A 539 15.99 29.60 -46.60
CA ARG A 539 17.15 29.94 -47.46
C ARG A 539 17.01 29.36 -48.86
N ILE A 540 16.55 28.11 -49.00
CA ILE A 540 16.24 27.52 -50.31
C ILE A 540 15.13 28.31 -51.01
N SER A 541 14.06 28.69 -50.31
CA SER A 541 12.99 29.51 -50.91
C SER A 541 13.46 30.90 -51.33
N ALA A 542 14.39 31.51 -50.57
CA ALA A 542 14.98 32.80 -50.90
C ALA A 542 15.87 32.71 -52.14
N LEU A 543 16.74 31.71 -52.22
CA LEU A 543 17.56 31.45 -53.41
C LEU A 543 16.71 31.10 -54.65
N THR A 544 15.57 30.44 -54.46
CA THR A 544 14.62 30.13 -55.54
C THR A 544 13.96 31.42 -56.06
N LYS A 545 13.57 32.33 -55.15
CA LYS A 545 13.04 33.65 -55.51
C LYS A 545 14.09 34.56 -56.15
N GLU A 546 15.33 34.51 -55.70
CA GLU A 546 16.45 35.23 -56.34
C GLU A 546 16.73 34.69 -57.75
N LEU A 547 16.69 33.37 -57.94
CA LEU A 547 16.79 32.75 -59.27
C LEU A 547 15.61 33.15 -60.17
N GLU A 548 14.39 33.24 -59.65
CA GLU A 548 13.23 33.74 -60.40
C GLU A 548 13.34 35.24 -60.72
N ALA A 549 13.87 36.05 -59.80
CA ALA A 549 14.11 37.48 -60.01
C ALA A 549 15.22 37.77 -61.04
N VAL A 550 16.31 36.99 -61.02
CA VAL A 550 17.36 37.07 -62.04
C VAL A 550 16.82 36.58 -63.39
N ARG A 551 15.97 35.55 -63.40
CA ARG A 551 15.33 35.04 -64.62
C ARG A 551 14.29 36.00 -65.19
N SER A 552 13.56 36.74 -64.35
CA SER A 552 12.64 37.79 -64.78
C SER A 552 13.39 39.03 -65.30
N GLN A 553 14.49 39.43 -64.64
CA GLN A 553 15.41 40.48 -65.14
C GLN A 553 16.05 40.10 -66.49
N LEU A 554 16.34 38.83 -66.72
CA LEU A 554 16.84 38.33 -68.01
C LEU A 554 15.75 38.30 -69.10
N SER A 555 14.47 38.19 -68.72
CA SER A 555 13.33 38.20 -69.66
C SER A 555 12.78 39.59 -70.00
N GLU A 556 13.02 40.60 -69.15
CA GLU A 556 12.62 42.00 -69.38
C GLU A 556 13.70 42.85 -70.10
N GLY A 557 14.94 42.37 -70.18
CA GLY A 557 16.04 43.05 -70.87
C GLY A 557 16.10 42.77 -72.38
N LYS A 558 15.35 43.53 -73.19
CA LYS A 558 15.63 43.67 -74.63
C LYS A 558 16.90 44.51 -74.83
N VAL A 559 17.90 43.86 -75.41
CA VAL A 559 18.93 44.39 -76.33
C VAL A 559 19.55 45.74 -75.92
N GLU A 560 20.56 45.67 -75.06
CA GLU A 560 21.87 46.29 -75.27
C GLU A 560 22.71 45.98 -74.03
N HIS A 561 23.58 44.96 -74.11
CA HIS A 561 24.85 44.78 -73.36
C HIS A 561 25.28 43.30 -73.42
N VAL A 562 25.81 42.87 -74.57
CA VAL A 562 26.34 41.50 -74.80
C VAL A 562 27.63 41.21 -74.00
N ARG A 563 28.11 42.13 -73.16
CA ARG A 563 29.24 41.88 -72.22
C ARG A 563 28.83 41.58 -70.77
N SER A 564 27.55 41.68 -70.39
CA SER A 564 27.08 41.26 -69.04
C SER A 564 26.36 39.91 -69.02
N GLY A 565 25.97 39.37 -70.18
CA GLY A 565 25.31 38.07 -70.31
C GLY A 565 26.16 36.89 -69.82
N ALA A 566 27.47 36.88 -70.09
CA ALA A 566 28.38 35.85 -69.58
C ALA A 566 28.57 35.91 -68.06
N ALA A 567 28.48 37.10 -67.46
CA ALA A 567 28.53 37.28 -66.00
C ALA A 567 27.22 36.84 -65.33
N ALA A 568 26.07 37.11 -65.95
CA ALA A 568 24.76 36.65 -65.48
C ALA A 568 24.58 35.14 -65.63
N GLU A 569 25.03 34.53 -66.74
CA GLU A 569 25.06 33.07 -66.90
C GLU A 569 26.04 32.41 -65.93
N GLY A 570 27.21 33.02 -65.68
CA GLY A 570 28.14 32.57 -64.63
C GLY A 570 27.53 32.61 -63.24
N GLN A 571 26.75 33.65 -62.91
CA GLN A 571 26.02 33.74 -61.64
C GLN A 571 24.88 32.71 -61.55
N VAL A 572 24.16 32.44 -62.63
CA VAL A 572 23.12 31.40 -62.65
C VAL A 572 23.73 30.00 -62.50
N VAL A 573 24.88 29.72 -63.10
CA VAL A 573 25.61 28.46 -62.94
C VAL A 573 26.18 28.32 -61.52
N ALA A 574 26.72 29.41 -60.94
CA ALA A 574 27.18 29.44 -59.56
C ALA A 574 26.03 29.23 -58.56
N LEU A 575 24.87 29.84 -58.78
CA LEU A 575 23.68 29.64 -57.95
C LEU A 575 23.10 28.22 -58.11
N ARG A 576 23.12 27.63 -59.31
CA ARG A 576 22.71 26.23 -59.52
C ARG A 576 23.63 25.22 -58.83
N THR A 577 24.94 25.46 -58.88
CA THR A 577 25.92 24.61 -58.18
C THR A 577 25.81 24.76 -56.67
N GLN A 578 25.54 25.98 -56.16
CA GLN A 578 25.22 26.18 -54.74
C GLN A 578 23.90 25.53 -54.33
N LEU A 579 22.85 25.59 -55.17
CA LEU A 579 21.57 24.95 -54.90
C LEU A 579 21.72 23.43 -54.85
N ALA A 580 22.44 22.83 -55.80
CA ALA A 580 22.74 21.40 -55.80
C ALA A 580 23.53 20.98 -54.57
N ALA A 581 24.57 21.74 -54.18
CA ALA A 581 25.33 21.46 -52.97
C ALA A 581 24.47 21.55 -51.69
N ARG A 582 23.55 22.51 -51.61
CA ARG A 582 22.61 22.64 -50.47
C ARG A 582 21.55 21.54 -50.45
N GLU A 583 21.08 21.08 -51.60
CA GLU A 583 20.19 19.92 -51.70
C GLU A 583 20.89 18.62 -51.25
N GLU A 584 22.17 18.47 -51.56
CA GLU A 584 23.02 17.36 -51.09
C GLU A 584 23.20 17.40 -49.56
N GLU A 585 23.45 18.58 -48.98
CA GLU A 585 23.52 18.78 -47.53
C GLU A 585 22.19 18.44 -46.85
N VAL A 586 21.05 18.86 -47.41
CA VAL A 586 19.73 18.51 -46.88
C VAL A 586 19.47 17.00 -46.98
N ARG A 587 19.96 16.32 -48.02
CA ARG A 587 19.88 14.85 -48.11
C ARG A 587 20.73 14.17 -47.04
N ARG A 588 21.96 14.63 -46.79
CA ARG A 588 22.79 14.11 -45.69
C ARG A 588 22.14 14.32 -44.33
N VAL A 589 21.66 15.52 -44.03
CA VAL A 589 20.98 15.83 -42.76
C VAL A 589 19.73 14.97 -42.57
N LYS A 590 18.97 14.69 -43.64
CA LYS A 590 17.82 13.76 -43.57
C LYS A 590 18.23 12.31 -43.28
N LEU A 591 19.32 11.84 -43.88
CA LEU A 591 19.85 10.49 -43.62
C LEU A 591 20.39 10.37 -42.20
N ASP A 592 21.08 11.40 -41.71
CA ASP A 592 21.59 11.46 -40.34
C ASP A 592 20.46 11.55 -39.32
N ALA A 593 19.42 12.34 -39.58
CA ALA A 593 18.22 12.39 -38.75
C ALA A 593 17.48 11.04 -38.71
N ALA A 594 17.35 10.35 -39.85
CA ALA A 594 16.74 9.01 -39.90
C ALA A 594 17.58 7.95 -39.18
N SER A 595 18.91 8.06 -39.25
CA SER A 595 19.87 7.23 -38.50
C SER A 595 19.71 7.41 -36.98
N VAL A 596 19.67 8.66 -36.51
CA VAL A 596 19.47 9.00 -35.09
C VAL A 596 18.09 8.54 -34.60
N GLN A 597 17.04 8.71 -35.41
CA GLN A 597 15.70 8.25 -35.07
C GLN A 597 15.65 6.72 -34.89
N LYS A 598 16.33 5.97 -35.76
CA LYS A 598 16.43 4.50 -35.65
C LYS A 598 17.27 4.05 -34.44
N GLN A 599 18.26 4.84 -34.03
CA GLN A 599 19.02 4.59 -32.81
C GLN A 599 18.17 4.86 -31.55
N LEU A 600 17.36 5.92 -31.55
CA LEU A 600 16.43 6.21 -30.46
C LEU A 600 15.35 5.14 -30.33
N GLU A 601 14.77 4.66 -31.43
CA GLU A 601 13.80 3.53 -31.41
C GLU A 601 14.40 2.27 -30.78
N LYS A 602 15.65 1.91 -31.14
CA LYS A 602 16.35 0.78 -30.52
C LYS A 602 16.65 0.99 -29.03
N ALA A 603 16.93 2.22 -28.61
CA ALA A 603 17.15 2.54 -27.20
C ALA A 603 15.85 2.43 -26.39
N VAL A 604 14.74 2.93 -26.93
CA VAL A 604 13.40 2.77 -26.33
C VAL A 604 13.04 1.30 -26.20
N GLU A 605 13.25 0.48 -27.24
CA GLU A 605 13.00 -0.97 -27.15
C GLU A 605 13.87 -1.68 -26.10
N ARG A 606 15.12 -1.25 -25.89
CA ARG A 606 15.97 -1.81 -24.82
C ARG A 606 15.42 -1.45 -23.44
N LEU A 607 15.11 -0.18 -23.22
CA LEU A 607 14.52 0.28 -21.95
C LEU A 607 13.18 -0.41 -21.67
N GLN A 608 12.36 -0.63 -22.70
CA GLN A 608 11.10 -1.38 -22.56
C GLN A 608 11.35 -2.81 -22.05
N ARG A 609 12.33 -3.53 -22.62
CA ARG A 609 12.70 -4.89 -22.19
C ARG A 609 13.25 -4.91 -20.75
N GLU A 610 13.99 -3.89 -20.33
CA GLU A 610 14.50 -3.76 -18.96
C GLU A 610 13.38 -3.46 -17.94
N VAL A 611 12.40 -2.63 -18.33
CA VAL A 611 11.19 -2.39 -17.52
C VAL A 611 10.37 -3.67 -17.37
N ASP A 612 10.20 -4.45 -18.44
CA ASP A 612 9.47 -5.73 -18.37
C ASP A 612 10.22 -6.77 -17.52
N ALA A 613 11.56 -6.82 -17.62
CA ALA A 613 12.39 -7.70 -16.81
C ALA A 613 12.32 -7.34 -15.31
N SER A 614 12.42 -6.05 -14.97
CA SER A 614 12.32 -5.58 -13.59
C SER A 614 10.90 -5.78 -13.02
N ALA A 615 9.86 -5.60 -13.82
CA ALA A 615 8.48 -5.92 -13.43
C ALA A 615 8.32 -7.43 -13.12
N ALA A 616 8.95 -8.31 -13.90
CA ALA A 616 8.94 -9.76 -13.66
C ALA A 616 9.70 -10.13 -12.38
N GLU A 617 10.81 -9.47 -12.06
CA GLU A 617 11.53 -9.67 -10.79
C GLU A 617 10.71 -9.20 -9.59
N VAL A 618 10.06 -8.04 -9.67
CA VAL A 618 9.16 -7.56 -8.62
C VAL A 618 8.01 -8.54 -8.39
N ALA A 619 7.45 -9.15 -9.45
CA ALA A 619 6.43 -10.18 -9.33
C ALA A 619 6.97 -11.44 -8.62
N ARG A 620 8.18 -11.91 -8.95
CA ARG A 620 8.84 -13.04 -8.27
C ARG A 620 9.11 -12.76 -6.80
N LEU A 621 9.59 -11.55 -6.47
CA LEU A 621 9.85 -11.12 -5.10
C LEU A 621 8.56 -11.00 -4.29
N LYS A 622 7.45 -10.53 -4.89
CA LYS A 622 6.15 -10.54 -4.21
C LYS A 622 5.68 -11.96 -3.87
N VAL A 623 5.89 -12.93 -4.76
CA VAL A 623 5.56 -14.33 -4.50
C VAL A 623 6.47 -14.94 -3.42
N SER A 624 7.77 -14.61 -3.41
CA SER A 624 8.69 -15.10 -2.38
C SER A 624 8.37 -14.51 -1.01
N VAL A 625 8.07 -13.21 -0.92
CA VAL A 625 7.63 -12.54 0.32
C VAL A 625 6.32 -13.15 0.82
N ALA A 626 5.32 -13.35 -0.05
CA ALA A 626 4.07 -14.01 0.34
C ALA A 626 4.31 -15.43 0.89
N ARG A 627 5.23 -16.19 0.29
CA ARG A 627 5.58 -17.55 0.74
C ARG A 627 6.32 -17.56 2.10
N VAL A 628 7.15 -16.55 2.38
CA VAL A 628 7.84 -16.38 3.66
C VAL A 628 6.86 -15.96 4.76
N VAL A 629 5.93 -15.05 4.47
CA VAL A 629 4.87 -14.64 5.42
C VAL A 629 3.96 -15.81 5.78
N VAL A 630 3.62 -16.68 4.83
CA VAL A 630 2.80 -17.89 5.09
C VAL A 630 3.56 -18.96 5.91
N LYS A 631 4.89 -19.04 5.81
CA LYS A 631 5.70 -19.98 6.61
C LYS A 631 6.09 -19.45 7.99
N GLY A 632 6.01 -18.14 8.24
CA GLY A 632 6.36 -17.51 9.51
C GLY A 632 5.19 -17.34 10.50
N GLY A 633 3.96 -17.72 10.13
CA GLY A 633 2.75 -17.59 10.94
C GLY A 633 2.25 -18.91 11.55
N GLY A 634 3.09 -19.94 11.62
CA GLY A 634 2.79 -21.24 12.23
C GLY A 634 3.39 -21.40 13.61
#